data_AF-A0A6I7D0F5-F1
#
_entry.id   AF-A0A6I7D0F5-F1
#
_cell.length_a   1.000
_cell.length_b   1.000
_cell.length_c   1.000
_cell.angle_alpha   90.00
_cell.angle_beta   90.00
_cell.angle_gamma   90.00
#
_symmetry.space_group_name_H-M   'P 1'
#
loop_
_entity.id
_entity.type
_entity.pdbx_description
1 polymer ?
#
loop_
_entity_poly.entity_id
_entity_poly.type
_entity_poly.pdbx_seq_one_letter_code
_entity_poly.pdbx_strand_id
1 'polypeptide(L)'
;MTTKRKPYVRGMQPNWWTKLGFYRFYITREGTCLPQLWFSLVVLFGVFALKNGPESWAGFVGFLSNPIVMLINIVTLIATVFHSATWFKLAPKAVVIVVKDEKMPQEPIVRGFWGVTIVVTAAILAVALI
;
A
#
# COMPACT_ATOMS: atom_id res chain seq x y z
N MET A 1 17.86 8.65 51.91
CA MET A 1 18.56 7.44 51.42
C MET A 1 18.39 7.36 49.91
N THR A 2 19.46 7.20 49.14
CA THR A 2 19.40 6.99 47.67
C THR A 2 19.33 5.49 47.35
N THR A 3 18.60 5.15 46.28
CA THR A 3 18.40 3.75 45.86
C THR A 3 19.71 3.10 45.40
N LYS A 4 19.96 1.85 45.80
CA LYS A 4 21.11 1.03 45.32
C LYS A 4 20.87 0.39 43.95
N ARG A 5 19.68 0.56 43.35
CA ARG A 5 19.33 -0.06 42.07
C ARG A 5 20.16 0.53 40.92
N LYS A 6 20.67 -0.34 40.05
CA LYS A 6 21.31 0.00 38.77
C LYS A 6 20.56 -0.66 37.61
N PRO A 7 19.46 -0.06 37.12
CA PRO A 7 18.69 -0.63 36.02
C PRO A 7 19.55 -0.80 34.77
N TYR A 8 19.48 -1.98 34.15
CA TYR A 8 20.16 -2.27 32.90
C TYR A 8 19.28 -1.92 31.70
N VAL A 9 19.83 -1.16 30.75
CA VAL A 9 19.17 -0.81 29.48
C VAL A 9 19.77 -1.64 28.35
N ARG A 10 18.93 -2.42 27.67
CA ARG A 10 19.36 -3.20 26.49
C ARG A 10 19.51 -2.30 25.28
N GLY A 11 20.54 -2.54 24.46
CA GLY A 11 20.68 -1.90 23.16
C GLY A 11 19.66 -2.43 22.13
N MET A 12 19.21 -1.56 21.23
CA MET A 12 18.34 -1.92 20.11
C MET A 12 19.07 -1.66 18.79
N GLN A 13 19.44 -2.72 18.09
CA GLN A 13 20.19 -2.63 16.83
C GLN A 13 19.27 -2.25 15.65
N PRO A 14 19.76 -1.54 14.61
CA PRO A 14 18.94 -1.15 13.45
C PRO A 14 18.27 -2.31 12.72
N ASN A 15 18.87 -3.50 12.77
CA ASN A 15 18.35 -4.73 12.17
C ASN A 15 17.37 -5.50 13.08
N TRP A 16 16.83 -4.87 14.13
CA TRP A 16 15.91 -5.49 15.09
C TRP A 16 14.74 -6.23 14.42
N TRP A 17 14.26 -5.70 13.30
CA TRP A 17 13.12 -6.21 12.57
C TRP A 17 13.40 -7.54 11.86
N THR A 18 14.67 -7.92 11.70
CA THR A 18 15.05 -9.21 11.10
C THR A 18 14.85 -10.37 12.07
N LYS A 19 14.66 -10.12 13.37
CA LYS A 19 14.63 -11.16 14.41
C LYS A 19 13.36 -12.00 14.43
N LEU A 20 12.21 -11.46 14.03
CA LEU A 20 10.91 -12.14 14.09
C LEU A 20 10.15 -11.98 12.77
N GLY A 21 9.42 -13.02 12.36
CA GLY A 21 8.60 -12.98 11.14
C GLY A 21 7.56 -11.85 11.15
N PHE A 22 6.97 -11.57 12.32
CA PHE A 22 6.02 -10.46 12.48
C PHE A 22 6.64 -9.09 12.17
N TYR A 23 7.88 -8.85 12.59
CA TYR A 23 8.57 -7.58 12.31
C TYR A 23 9.00 -7.47 10.86
N ARG A 24 9.44 -8.58 10.25
CA ARG A 24 9.71 -8.61 8.81
C ARG A 24 8.45 -8.27 8.02
N PHE A 25 7.31 -8.89 8.35
CA PHE A 25 6.02 -8.57 7.74
C PHE A 25 5.63 -7.11 7.90
N TYR A 26 5.80 -6.55 9.10
CA TYR A 26 5.56 -5.12 9.36
C TYR A 26 6.42 -4.22 8.47
N ILE A 27 7.73 -4.45 8.40
CA ILE A 27 8.62 -3.65 7.54
C ILE A 27 8.29 -3.84 6.06
N THR A 28 7.95 -5.05 5.61
CA THR A 28 7.50 -5.30 4.24
C THR A 28 6.21 -4.54 3.92
N ARG A 29 5.26 -4.47 4.87
CA ARG A 29 4.04 -3.66 4.74
C ARG A 29 4.37 -2.18 4.55
N GLU A 30 5.19 -1.61 5.43
CA GLU A 30 5.60 -0.20 5.31
C GLU A 30 6.37 0.05 4.01
N GLY A 31 7.17 -0.91 3.57
CA GLY A 31 7.94 -0.83 2.32
C GLY A 31 7.08 -0.69 1.05
N THR A 32 5.77 -0.96 1.11
CA THR A 32 4.85 -0.69 -0.02
C THR A 32 4.79 0.80 -0.41
N CYS A 33 5.26 1.70 0.45
CA CYS A 33 5.38 3.13 0.14
C CYS A 33 6.31 3.41 -1.05
N LEU A 34 7.35 2.59 -1.27
CA LEU A 34 8.29 2.77 -2.38
C LEU A 34 7.65 2.54 -3.75
N PRO A 35 6.99 1.39 -4.02
CA PRO A 35 6.27 1.19 -5.27
C PRO A 35 5.10 2.17 -5.45
N GLN A 36 4.44 2.60 -4.36
CA GLN A 36 3.38 3.62 -4.43
C GLN A 36 3.92 4.99 -4.85
N LEU A 37 5.07 5.39 -4.33
CA LEU A 37 5.76 6.61 -4.76
C LEU A 37 6.19 6.49 -6.23
N TRP A 38 6.78 5.35 -6.61
CA TRP A 38 7.13 5.07 -8.00
C TRP A 38 5.94 5.26 -8.95
N PHE A 39 4.81 4.62 -8.67
CA PHE A 39 3.64 4.72 -9.55
C PHE A 39 3.09 6.16 -9.61
N SER A 40 3.12 6.89 -8.49
CA SER A 40 2.72 8.30 -8.45
C SER A 40 3.60 9.16 -9.37
N LEU A 41 4.91 8.90 -9.40
CA LEU A 41 5.84 9.57 -10.31
C LEU A 41 5.60 9.17 -11.78
N VAL A 42 5.31 7.90 -12.05
CA VAL A 42 4.96 7.41 -13.40
C VAL A 42 3.70 8.11 -13.92
N VAL A 43 2.66 8.22 -13.10
CA VAL A 43 1.42 8.94 -13.47
C VAL A 43 1.70 10.42 -13.70
N LEU A 44 2.47 11.07 -12.82
CA LEU A 44 2.85 12.47 -12.98
C LEU A 44 3.61 12.71 -14.29
N PHE A 45 4.56 11.83 -14.61
CA PHE A 45 5.28 11.87 -15.88
C PHE A 45 4.33 11.71 -17.07
N GLY A 46 3.39 10.76 -16.99
CA GLY A 46 2.35 10.58 -18.00
C GLY A 46 1.49 11.82 -18.22
N VAL A 47 1.10 12.53 -17.14
CA VAL A 47 0.32 13.79 -17.23
C VAL A 47 1.09 14.87 -17.98
N PHE A 48 2.39 15.06 -17.68
CA PHE A 48 3.21 16.04 -18.40
C PHE A 48 3.50 15.62 -19.84
N ALA A 49 3.74 14.34 -20.08
CA ALA A 49 3.92 13.80 -21.43
C ALA A 49 2.67 14.01 -22.29
N LEU A 50 1.48 13.78 -21.72
CA LEU A 50 0.20 14.03 -22.37
C LEU A 50 0.01 15.51 -22.71
N LYS A 51 0.34 16.41 -21.77
CA LYS A 51 0.28 17.88 -21.99
C LYS A 51 1.20 18.34 -23.12
N ASN A 52 2.37 17.72 -23.28
CA ASN A 52 3.38 18.12 -24.25
C ASN A 52 3.13 17.60 -25.67
N GLY A 53 2.01 16.92 -25.91
CA GLY A 53 1.54 16.53 -27.22
C GLY A 53 1.88 15.09 -27.63
N PRO A 54 1.44 14.67 -28.84
CA PRO A 54 1.43 13.26 -29.23
C PRO A 54 2.79 12.57 -29.25
N GLU A 55 3.85 13.29 -29.64
CA GLU A 55 5.21 12.73 -29.68
C GLU A 55 5.74 12.42 -28.27
N SER A 56 5.54 13.34 -27.32
CA SER A 56 5.92 13.13 -25.92
C SER A 56 5.12 11.99 -25.28
N TRP A 57 3.82 11.91 -25.58
CA TRP A 57 2.97 10.80 -25.17
C TRP A 57 3.44 9.45 -25.73
N ALA A 58 3.77 9.39 -27.02
CA ALA A 58 4.30 8.17 -27.65
C ALA A 58 5.63 7.72 -26.98
N GLY A 59 6.49 8.67 -26.62
CA GLY A 59 7.70 8.41 -25.84
C GLY A 59 7.40 7.82 -24.45
N PHE A 60 6.38 8.34 -23.76
CA PHE A 60 5.92 7.79 -22.47
C PHE A 60 5.37 6.36 -22.62
N VAL A 61 4.57 6.10 -23.64
CA VAL A 61 4.09 4.73 -23.94
C VAL A 61 5.26 3.79 -24.27
N GLY A 62 6.26 4.27 -25.01
CA GLY A 62 7.51 3.54 -25.27
C GLY A 62 8.28 3.21 -23.98
N PHE A 63 8.37 4.16 -23.04
CA PHE A 63 8.94 3.93 -21.72
C PHE A 63 8.18 2.85 -20.93
N LEU A 64 6.84 2.89 -20.92
CA LEU A 64 6.01 1.87 -20.27
C LEU A 64 6.14 0.48 -20.92
N SER A 65 6.43 0.45 -22.23
CA SER A 65 6.61 -0.79 -23.00
C SER A 65 7.97 -1.45 -22.76
N ASN A 66 8.89 -0.80 -22.05
CA ASN A 66 10.16 -1.42 -21.66
C ASN A 66 9.91 -2.61 -20.72
N PRO A 67 10.45 -3.82 -21.00
CA PRO A 67 10.20 -5.01 -20.18
C PRO A 67 10.56 -4.86 -18.70
N ILE A 68 11.59 -4.07 -18.38
CA ILE A 68 12.01 -3.81 -17.00
C ILE A 68 10.96 -2.92 -16.30
N VAL A 69 10.49 -1.87 -16.98
CA VAL A 69 9.45 -0.97 -16.45
C VAL A 69 8.14 -1.73 -16.25
N MET A 70 7.77 -2.59 -17.20
CA MET A 70 6.61 -3.47 -17.08
C MET A 70 6.73 -4.40 -15.86
N LEU A 71 7.90 -5.03 -15.64
CA LEU A 71 8.13 -5.87 -14.47
C LEU A 71 8.00 -5.06 -13.15
N ILE A 72 8.57 -3.87 -13.10
CA ILE A 72 8.44 -2.97 -11.94
C ILE A 72 6.98 -2.62 -11.69
N ASN A 73 6.19 -2.35 -12.73
CA ASN A 73 4.77 -2.03 -12.61
C ASN A 73 3.94 -3.25 -12.16
N ILE A 74 4.29 -4.46 -12.57
CA ILE A 74 3.68 -5.70 -12.05
C ILE A 74 3.98 -5.87 -10.56
N VAL A 75 5.24 -5.69 -10.15
CA VAL A 75 5.63 -5.71 -8.73
C VAL A 75 4.88 -4.63 -7.94
N THR A 76 4.71 -3.45 -8.54
CA THR A 76 3.97 -2.34 -7.95
C THR A 76 2.49 -2.66 -7.76
N LEU A 77 1.87 -3.36 -8.72
CA LEU A 77 0.50 -3.85 -8.59
C LEU A 77 0.38 -4.88 -7.45
N ILE A 78 1.29 -5.86 -7.39
CA ILE A 78 1.31 -6.85 -6.30
C ILE A 78 1.47 -6.16 -4.94
N ALA A 79 2.38 -5.20 -4.83
CA ALA A 79 2.59 -4.42 -3.62
C ALA A 79 1.35 -3.59 -3.24
N THR A 80 0.64 -3.04 -4.22
CA THR A 80 -0.61 -2.29 -4.01
C THR A 80 -1.73 -3.20 -3.50
N VAL A 81 -1.90 -4.39 -4.07
CA VAL A 81 -2.87 -5.39 -3.58
C VAL A 81 -2.52 -5.82 -2.15
N PHE A 82 -1.25 -6.08 -1.87
CA PHE A 82 -0.77 -6.40 -0.53
C PHE A 82 -1.04 -5.25 0.46
N HIS A 83 -0.75 -4.00 0.06
CA HIS A 83 -1.06 -2.81 0.83
C HIS A 83 -2.55 -2.74 1.16
N SER A 84 -3.44 -2.81 0.16
CA SER A 84 -4.89 -2.78 0.35
C SER A 84 -5.37 -3.87 1.31
N ALA A 85 -4.88 -5.10 1.16
CA ALA A 85 -5.25 -6.21 2.04
C ALA A 85 -4.87 -5.97 3.51
N THR A 86 -3.70 -5.38 3.77
CA THR A 86 -3.29 -5.03 5.14
C THR A 86 -4.01 -3.80 5.67
N TRP A 87 -4.20 -2.77 4.85
CA TRP A 87 -4.93 -1.56 5.19
C TRP A 87 -6.38 -1.87 5.58
N PHE A 88 -7.07 -2.71 4.80
CA PHE A 88 -8.46 -3.09 5.08
C PHE A 88 -8.61 -3.84 6.41
N LYS A 89 -7.59 -4.58 6.85
CA LYS A 89 -7.59 -5.25 8.17
C LYS A 89 -7.24 -4.31 9.33
N LEU A 90 -6.52 -3.21 9.06
CA LEU A 90 -6.04 -2.29 10.08
C LEU A 90 -6.97 -1.09 10.27
N ALA A 91 -7.51 -0.52 9.20
CA ALA A 91 -8.39 0.64 9.24
C ALA A 91 -9.62 0.45 10.17
N PRO A 92 -10.31 -0.72 10.20
CA PRO A 92 -11.42 -0.95 11.12
C PRO A 92 -11.05 -0.89 12.60
N LYS A 93 -9.75 -0.99 12.96
CA LYS A 93 -9.29 -0.90 14.36
C LYS A 93 -9.35 0.54 14.90
N ALA A 94 -9.41 1.53 14.03
CA ALA A 94 -9.45 2.95 14.41
C ALA A 94 -10.86 3.44 14.78
N VAL A 95 -11.90 2.63 14.57
CA VAL A 95 -13.30 2.99 14.85
C VAL A 95 -13.92 2.03 15.88
N VAL A 96 -14.84 2.55 16.67
CA VAL A 96 -15.64 1.76 17.62
C VAL A 96 -17.10 1.92 17.24
N ILE A 97 -17.68 0.86 16.69
CA ILE A 97 -19.09 0.80 16.31
C ILE A 97 -19.76 -0.21 17.24
N VAL A 98 -20.86 0.20 17.88
CA VAL A 98 -21.66 -0.64 18.77
C VAL A 98 -23.03 -0.88 18.13
N VAL A 99 -23.43 -2.14 18.04
CA VAL A 99 -24.72 -2.57 17.46
C VAL A 99 -25.37 -3.53 18.44
N LYS A 100 -26.59 -3.21 18.90
CA LYS A 100 -27.33 -4.01 19.91
C LYS A 100 -26.48 -4.29 21.15
N ASP A 101 -25.88 -3.24 21.72
CA ASP A 101 -25.03 -3.27 22.92
C ASP A 101 -23.73 -4.09 22.81
N GLU A 102 -23.38 -4.60 21.62
CA GLU A 102 -22.13 -5.30 21.35
C GLU A 102 -21.22 -4.50 20.42
N LYS A 103 -19.89 -4.55 20.67
CA LYS A 103 -18.92 -4.01 19.74
C LYS A 103 -18.93 -4.84 18.45
N MET A 104 -19.17 -4.18 17.33
CA MET A 104 -19.22 -4.84 16.03
C MET A 104 -17.87 -5.50 15.69
N PRO A 105 -17.88 -6.73 15.14
CA PRO A 105 -16.69 -7.36 14.57
C PRO A 105 -16.13 -6.55 13.38
N GLN A 106 -14.89 -6.81 12.98
CA GLN A 106 -14.22 -6.02 11.92
C GLN A 106 -14.59 -6.48 10.52
N GLU A 107 -14.98 -7.76 10.40
CA GLU A 107 -15.24 -8.50 9.18
C GLU A 107 -16.28 -7.80 8.26
N PRO A 108 -17.38 -7.23 8.76
CA PRO A 108 -18.32 -6.49 7.91
C PRO A 108 -17.65 -5.30 7.19
N ILE A 109 -16.79 -4.55 7.88
CA ILE A 109 -16.08 -3.40 7.28
C ILE A 109 -15.05 -3.89 6.26
N VAL A 110 -14.28 -4.93 6.59
CA VAL A 110 -13.29 -5.53 5.67
C VAL A 110 -13.97 -6.02 4.39
N ARG A 111 -15.11 -6.71 4.50
CA ARG A 111 -15.90 -7.17 3.34
C ARG A 111 -16.44 -5.99 2.53
N GLY A 112 -16.90 -4.93 3.21
CA GLY A 112 -17.33 -3.69 2.57
C GLY A 112 -16.23 -3.05 1.73
N PHE A 113 -15.01 -2.92 2.27
CA PHE A 113 -13.87 -2.37 1.52
C PHE A 113 -13.54 -3.18 0.26
N TRP A 114 -13.52 -4.52 0.36
CA TRP A 114 -13.32 -5.36 -0.82
C TRP A 114 -14.45 -5.25 -1.84
N GLY A 115 -15.70 -5.22 -1.37
CA GLY A 115 -16.87 -5.02 -2.23
C GLY A 115 -16.79 -3.72 -3.02
N VAL A 116 -16.50 -2.60 -2.34
CA VAL A 116 -16.30 -1.29 -2.99
C VAL A 116 -15.13 -1.34 -3.98
N THR A 117 -14.01 -1.96 -3.59
CA THR A 117 -12.83 -2.08 -4.47
C THR A 117 -13.16 -2.81 -5.76
N ILE A 118 -13.90 -3.92 -5.69
CA ILE A 118 -14.32 -4.70 -6.88
C ILE A 118 -15.23 -3.86 -7.78
N VAL A 119 -16.25 -3.21 -7.20
CA VAL A 119 -17.20 -2.36 -7.95
C VAL A 119 -16.48 -1.21 -8.64
N VAL A 120 -15.63 -0.48 -7.93
CA VAL A 120 -14.87 0.64 -8.49
C VAL A 120 -13.90 0.18 -9.57
N THR A 121 -13.21 -0.95 -9.36
CA THR A 121 -12.29 -1.51 -10.36
C THR A 121 -13.04 -1.90 -11.64
N ALA A 122 -14.19 -2.56 -11.53
CA ALA A 122 -15.02 -2.92 -12.68
C ALA A 122 -15.53 -1.69 -13.43
N ALA A 123 -15.98 -0.66 -12.70
CA ALA A 123 -16.43 0.60 -13.30
C ALA A 123 -15.30 1.32 -14.03
N ILE A 124 -14.10 1.40 -13.44
CA ILE A 124 -12.92 2.00 -14.09
C ILE A 124 -12.57 1.25 -15.38
N LEU A 125 -12.54 -0.09 -15.34
CA LEU A 125 -12.23 -0.90 -16.53
C LEU A 125 -13.28 -0.74 -17.63
N ALA A 126 -14.57 -0.66 -17.27
CA ALA A 126 -15.64 -0.42 -18.23
C ALA A 126 -15.47 0.95 -18.90
N VAL A 127 -15.31 2.02 -18.13
CA VAL A 127 -15.14 3.38 -18.68
C VAL A 127 -13.86 3.53 -19.49
N ALA A 128 -12.78 2.83 -19.13
CA ALA A 128 -11.49 2.96 -19.80
C ALA A 128 -11.37 2.15 -21.10
N LEU A 129 -12.16 1.07 -21.27
CA LEU A 129 -11.99 0.10 -22.36
C LEU A 129 -13.21 -0.07 -23.27
N ILE A 130 -14.41 0.34 -22.83
CA ILE A 130 -15.68 0.22 -23.56
C ILE A 130 -16.16 1.62 -23.92
#